data_AF-C5D8H2-F1
#
_entry.id   AF-C5D8H2-F1
#
_cell.length_a   1.000
_cell.length_b   1.000
_cell.length_c   1.000
_cell.angle_alpha   90.00
_cell.angle_beta   90.00
_cell.angle_gamma   90.00
#
_symmetry.space_group_name_H-M   'P 1'
#
loop_
_entity.id
_entity.type
_entity.pdbx_description
1 polymer ?
#
loop_
_entity_poly.entity_id
_entity_poly.type
_entity_poly.pdbx_seq_one_letter_code
_entity_poly.pdbx_strand_id
1 'polypeptide(L)'
;MPVADNAKLQKEIDVMVQHIIRELMTEFGKSKTEAIHLVEQSNVKKLLMQDPAGFHDSPYHWALSILTDQDDVEALEKHLYH
;
A
#
# COMPACT_ATOMS: atom_id res chain seq x y z
N MET A 1 15.79 9.92 17.66
CA MET A 1 15.96 8.46 17.45
C MET A 1 17.31 8.21 16.79
N PRO A 2 18.03 7.14 17.13
CA PRO A 2 19.29 6.76 16.51
C PRO A 2 19.15 6.54 14.98
N VAL A 3 20.20 6.83 14.22
CA VAL A 3 20.23 6.70 12.75
C VAL A 3 20.00 5.24 12.29
N ALA A 4 20.44 4.26 13.09
CA ALA A 4 20.30 2.83 12.78
C ALA A 4 18.83 2.35 12.82
N ASP A 5 18.03 2.88 13.73
CA ASP A 5 16.62 2.51 13.87
C ASP A 5 15.78 3.04 12.69
N ASN A 6 16.17 4.19 12.14
CA ASN A 6 15.51 4.80 11.00
C ASN A 6 15.79 4.02 9.70
N ALA A 7 17.01 3.52 9.52
CA ALA A 7 17.37 2.68 8.37
C ALA A 7 16.65 1.32 8.39
N LYS A 8 16.42 0.74 9.57
CA LYS A 8 15.63 -0.49 9.72
C LYS A 8 14.16 -0.24 9.41
N LEU A 9 13.59 0.83 9.97
CA LEU A 9 12.20 1.23 9.70
C LEU A 9 11.97 1.47 8.19
N GLN A 10 12.88 2.18 7.52
CA GLN A 10 12.76 2.43 6.08
C GLN A 10 12.69 1.12 5.28
N LYS A 11 13.50 0.12 5.62
CA LYS A 11 13.44 -1.20 4.97
C LYS A 11 12.12 -1.91 5.20
N GLU A 12 11.57 -1.83 6.41
CA GLU A 12 10.27 -2.42 6.73
C GLU A 12 9.14 -1.73 5.93
N ILE A 13 9.19 -0.39 5.81
CA ILE A 13 8.28 0.38 4.94
C ILE A 13 8.42 -0.06 3.49
N ASP A 14 9.64 -0.19 2.97
CA ASP A 14 9.88 -0.58 1.58
C ASP A 14 9.32 -1.99 1.29
N VAL A 15 9.47 -2.93 2.22
CA VAL A 15 8.88 -4.28 2.11
C VAL A 15 7.36 -4.21 2.11
N MET A 16 6.75 -3.44 3.02
CA MET A 16 5.29 -3.25 3.05
C MET A 16 4.78 -2.66 1.73
N VAL A 17 5.44 -1.63 1.22
CA VAL A 17 5.11 -0.99 -0.07
C VAL A 17 5.19 -1.99 -1.23
N GLN A 18 6.21 -2.83 -1.27
CA GLN A 18 6.33 -3.87 -2.31
C GLN A 18 5.19 -4.88 -2.25
N HIS A 19 4.77 -5.27 -1.05
CA HIS A 19 3.61 -6.15 -0.90
C HIS A 19 2.31 -5.47 -1.33
N ILE A 20 2.09 -4.20 -0.98
CA ILE A 20 0.90 -3.45 -1.42
C ILE A 20 0.83 -3.38 -2.94
N ILE A 21 1.96 -3.07 -3.61
CA ILE A 21 2.03 -3.06 -5.08
C ILE A 21 1.65 -4.44 -5.65
N ARG A 22 2.11 -5.52 -5.01
CA ARG A 22 1.77 -6.88 -5.42
C ARG A 22 0.27 -7.13 -5.30
N GLU A 23 -0.36 -6.77 -4.19
CA GLU A 23 -1.81 -6.95 -3.98
C GLU A 23 -2.62 -6.14 -5.01
N LEU A 24 -2.25 -4.89 -5.27
CA LEU A 24 -2.87 -4.07 -6.32
C LEU A 24 -2.83 -4.75 -7.70
N MET A 25 -1.74 -5.47 -8.00
CA MET A 25 -1.61 -6.19 -9.26
C MET A 25 -2.40 -7.51 -9.28
N THR A 26 -2.33 -8.30 -8.19
CA THR A 26 -2.87 -9.66 -8.18
C THR A 26 -4.36 -9.71 -7.86
N GLU A 27 -4.81 -8.94 -6.87
CA GLU A 27 -6.19 -8.96 -6.39
C GLU A 27 -7.08 -7.92 -7.08
N PHE A 28 -6.49 -6.81 -7.52
CA PHE A 28 -7.21 -5.67 -8.12
C PHE A 28 -6.88 -5.44 -9.59
N GLY A 29 -6.06 -6.30 -10.20
CA GLY A 29 -5.79 -6.31 -11.64
C GLY A 29 -5.09 -5.08 -12.19
N LYS A 30 -4.47 -4.25 -11.35
CA LYS A 30 -3.73 -3.06 -11.79
C LYS A 30 -2.46 -3.46 -12.51
N SER A 31 -2.08 -2.71 -13.55
CA SER A 31 -0.75 -2.87 -14.14
C SER A 31 0.33 -2.47 -13.14
N LYS A 32 1.56 -2.95 -13.32
CA LYS A 32 2.68 -2.58 -12.46
C LYS A 32 2.88 -1.06 -12.38
N THR A 33 2.77 -0.36 -13.51
CA THR A 33 2.93 1.10 -13.56
C THR A 33 1.83 1.81 -12.78
N GLU A 34 0.58 1.39 -12.95
CA GLU A 34 -0.55 1.93 -12.18
C GLU A 34 -0.38 1.65 -10.70
N ALA A 35 -0.09 0.41 -10.29
CA ALA A 35 0.09 0.04 -8.90
C ALA A 35 1.20 0.86 -8.20
N ILE A 36 2.32 1.10 -8.89
CA ILE A 36 3.38 1.99 -8.37
C ILE A 36 2.84 3.42 -8.22
N HIS A 37 2.16 3.94 -9.24
CA HIS A 37 1.64 5.30 -9.21
C HIS A 37 0.61 5.52 -8.09
N LEU A 38 -0.29 4.56 -7.88
CA LEU A 38 -1.27 4.56 -6.78
C LEU A 38 -0.58 4.67 -5.42
N VAL A 39 0.46 3.86 -5.20
CA VAL A 39 1.20 3.87 -3.92
C VAL A 39 2.04 5.15 -3.76
N GLU A 40 2.63 5.68 -4.83
CA GLU A 40 3.37 6.95 -4.79
C GLU A 40 2.49 8.16 -4.47
N GLN A 41 1.25 8.15 -4.94
CA GLN A 41 0.25 9.18 -4.65
C GLN A 41 -0.42 9.02 -3.27
N SER A 42 -0.32 7.83 -2.68
CA SER A 42 -0.86 7.54 -1.36
C SER A 42 -0.02 8.13 -0.22
N ASN A 43 -0.62 8.25 0.96
CA ASN A 43 0.09 8.63 2.18
C ASN A 43 0.73 7.45 2.94
N VAL A 44 0.72 6.23 2.40
CA VAL A 44 1.13 5.00 3.11
C VAL A 44 2.51 5.12 3.77
N LYS A 45 3.53 5.56 3.03
CA LYS A 45 4.89 5.69 3.58
C LYS A 45 4.94 6.67 4.75
N LYS A 46 4.21 7.76 4.66
CA LYS A 46 4.13 8.78 5.72
C LYS A 46 3.40 8.23 6.95
N LEU A 47 2.28 7.52 6.75
CA LEU A 47 1.52 6.91 7.82
C LEU A 47 2.33 5.84 8.57
N LEU A 48 3.00 4.94 7.84
CA LEU A 48 3.87 3.91 8.44
C LEU A 48 5.09 4.49 9.17
N MET A 49 5.61 5.64 8.74
CA MET A 49 6.66 6.36 9.49
C MET A 49 6.16 6.97 10.80
N GLN A 50 4.90 7.41 10.83
CA GLN A 50 4.32 8.15 11.96
C GLN A 50 3.67 7.24 12.99
N ASP A 51 3.06 6.14 12.52
CA ASP A 51 2.35 5.18 13.35
C ASP A 51 2.77 3.73 13.01
N PRO A 52 3.61 3.12 13.86
CA PRO A 52 4.00 1.73 13.70
C PRO A 52 2.83 0.73 13.74
N ALA A 53 1.66 1.11 14.26
CA ALA A 53 0.50 0.23 14.28
C ALA A 53 0.02 -0.14 12.86
N GLY A 54 0.27 0.72 11.87
CA GLY A 54 -0.07 0.47 10.47
C GLY A 54 0.63 -0.74 9.84
N PHE A 55 1.69 -1.28 10.48
CA PHE A 55 2.31 -2.54 10.06
C PHE A 55 1.50 -3.78 10.45
N HIS A 56 0.51 -3.65 11.34
CA HIS A 56 -0.41 -4.75 11.69
C HIS A 56 -1.48 -4.97 10.63
N ASP A 57 -1.77 -3.95 9.82
CA ASP A 57 -2.67 -4.07 8.69
C ASP A 57 -2.01 -4.88 7.58
N SER A 58 -2.80 -5.75 6.93
CA SER A 58 -2.28 -6.53 5.82
C SER A 58 -2.03 -5.62 4.59
N PRO A 59 -1.06 -5.96 3.73
CA PRO A 59 -0.85 -5.25 2.46
C PRO A 59 -2.11 -5.14 1.61
N TYR A 60 -3.01 -6.13 1.70
CA TYR A 60 -4.31 -6.13 1.02
C TYR A 60 -5.22 -5.01 1.53
N HIS A 61 -5.33 -4.82 2.85
CA HIS A 61 -6.16 -3.75 3.41
C HIS A 61 -5.62 -2.37 3.04
N TRP A 62 -4.29 -2.21 3.00
CA TRP A 62 -3.67 -1.01 2.47
C TRP A 62 -4.00 -0.77 0.99
N ALA A 63 -3.91 -1.82 0.15
CA ALA A 63 -4.28 -1.72 -1.27
C ALA A 63 -5.76 -1.30 -1.43
N LEU A 64 -6.66 -1.89 -0.65
CA LEU A 64 -8.09 -1.54 -0.64
C LEU A 64 -8.32 -0.09 -0.20
N SER A 65 -7.63 0.36 0.86
CA SER A 65 -7.71 1.74 1.35
C SER A 65 -7.22 2.73 0.29
N ILE A 66 -6.11 2.44 -0.40
CA ILE A 66 -5.59 3.29 -1.48
C ILE A 66 -6.62 3.42 -2.61
N LEU A 67 -7.22 2.32 -3.05
CA LEU A 67 -8.24 2.34 -4.11
C LEU A 67 -9.49 3.11 -3.66
N THR A 68 -9.87 2.98 -2.39
CA THR A 68 -10.99 3.73 -1.80
C THR A 68 -10.71 5.23 -1.76
N ASP A 69 -9.51 5.63 -1.32
CA ASP A 69 -9.11 7.04 -1.25
C ASP A 69 -9.00 7.70 -2.64
N GLN A 70 -8.75 6.90 -3.68
CA GLN A 70 -8.67 7.34 -5.07
C GLN A 70 -9.99 7.22 -5.85
N ASP A 71 -11.08 6.80 -5.20
CA ASP A 71 -12.40 6.61 -5.82
C ASP A 71 -12.36 5.68 -7.05
N ASP A 72 -11.51 4.64 -7.00
CA ASP A 72 -11.34 3.65 -8.08
C ASP A 72 -12.45 2.59 -8.01
N VAL A 73 -13.69 3.05 -8.21
CA VAL A 73 -14.92 2.26 -8.06
C VAL A 73 -14.91 1.04 -8.99
N GLU A 74 -14.33 1.17 -10.19
CA GLU A 74 -14.25 0.07 -11.16
C GLU A 74 -13.44 -1.13 -10.62
N ALA A 75 -12.30 -0.88 -9.97
CA ALA A 75 -11.50 -1.96 -9.37
C ALA A 75 -12.20 -2.60 -8.17
N LEU A 76 -12.90 -1.79 -7.36
CA LEU A 76 -13.64 -2.26 -6.20
C LEU A 76 -14.85 -3.12 -6.62
N GLU A 77 -15.59 -2.70 -7.64
CA GLU A 77 -16.72 -3.46 -8.18
C GLU A 77 -16.26 -4.78 -8.81
N LYS A 78 -15.20 -4.78 -9.62
CA LYS A 78 -14.64 -6.02 -10.20
C LYS A 78 -14.24 -7.03 -9.13
N HIS A 79 -13.75 -6.56 -7.98
CA HIS A 79 -13.40 -7.44 -6.85
C HIS A 79 -14.64 -7.97 -6.11
N LEU A 80 -15.69 -7.17 -5.93
CA LEU A 80 -16.91 -7.55 -5.20
C LEU A 80 -17.85 -8.48 -5.98
N TYR A 81 -17.78 -8.49 -7.31
CA TYR A 81 -18.63 -9.31 -8.18
C TYR A 81 -17.91 -10.55 -8.74
N HIS A 82 -16.75 -10.92 -8.18
CA HIS A 82 -15.99 -12.11 -8.56
C HIS A 82 -16.34 -13.35 -7.72
#